data_AF-A0A831YYB4-F1
#
_entry.id   AF-A0A831YYB4-F1
#
_cell.length_a   1.000
_cell.length_b   1.000
_cell.length_c   1.000
_cell.angle_alpha   90.00
_cell.angle_beta   90.00
_cell.angle_gamma   90.00
#
_symmetry.space_group_name_H-M   'P 1'
#
loop_
_entity.id
_entity.type
_entity.pdbx_description
1 polymer ?
#
loop_
_entity_poly.entity_id
_entity_poly.type
_entity_poly.pdbx_seq_one_letter_code
_entity_poly.pdbx_strand_id
1 'polypeptide(L)'
;GYAWWWTYVMHFIGYSFYCYSYSFANLLVLALYGRYRKEGEAFVPKYLDLLKAGGSDSAPKLLKEKFEIDVEDPAFWEEGVGILRSMVEEAERLASEI
;
A
#
# COMPACT_ATOMS: atom_id res chain seq x y z
N GLY A 1 -0.19 -21.58 25.20
CA GLY A 1 -1.50 -21.37 24.56
C GLY A 1 -1.41 -20.92 23.10
N TYR A 2 -0.44 -20.10 22.71
CA TYR A 2 -0.45 -19.45 21.39
C TYR A 2 0.08 -20.31 20.23
N ALA A 3 0.68 -21.48 20.44
CA ALA A 3 1.30 -22.27 19.35
C ALA A 3 0.34 -22.65 18.20
N TRP A 4 -0.97 -22.74 18.46
CA TRP A 4 -2.00 -23.15 17.50
C TRP A 4 -2.83 -21.98 16.94
N TRP A 5 -2.39 -20.73 17.14
CA TRP A 5 -3.16 -19.54 16.74
C TRP A 5 -3.57 -19.52 15.26
N TRP A 6 -2.74 -20.11 14.40
CA TRP A 6 -2.93 -20.11 12.96
C TRP A 6 -4.14 -20.96 12.53
N THR A 7 -4.59 -21.93 13.34
CA THR A 7 -5.62 -22.89 12.95
C THR A 7 -7.01 -22.27 12.81
N TYR A 8 -7.28 -21.16 13.52
CA TYR A 8 -8.55 -20.45 13.42
C TYR A 8 -8.51 -19.29 12.40
N VAL A 9 -7.36 -19.03 11.78
CA VAL A 9 -7.23 -18.01 10.73
C VAL A 9 -7.59 -18.65 9.39
N MET A 10 -8.85 -18.52 8.99
CA MET A 10 -9.39 -19.14 7.76
C MET A 10 -8.58 -18.81 6.50
N HIS A 11 -7.97 -17.62 6.41
CA HIS A 11 -7.16 -17.22 5.27
C HIS A 11 -5.88 -18.02 5.09
N PHE A 12 -5.39 -18.75 6.10
CA PHE A 12 -4.22 -19.63 5.95
C PHE A 12 -4.57 -21.00 5.40
N ILE A 13 -5.84 -21.41 5.50
CA ILE A 13 -6.28 -22.77 5.15
C ILE A 13 -7.15 -22.75 3.90
N GLY A 14 -8.13 -21.85 3.85
CA GLY A 14 -9.16 -21.83 2.80
C GLY A 14 -8.83 -20.94 1.60
N TYR A 15 -7.88 -20.01 1.71
CA TYR A 15 -7.66 -18.96 0.72
C TYR A 15 -6.16 -18.65 0.50
N SER A 16 -5.52 -19.45 -0.36
CA SER A 16 -4.10 -19.28 -0.70
C SER A 16 -3.75 -17.84 -1.09
N PHE A 17 -2.66 -17.31 -0.53
CA PHE A 17 -2.10 -15.98 -0.80
C PHE A 17 -3.01 -14.78 -0.50
N TYR A 18 -4.17 -14.96 0.13
CA TYR A 18 -5.10 -13.85 0.39
C TYR A 18 -4.52 -12.78 1.30
N CYS A 19 -3.80 -13.17 2.36
CA CYS A 19 -3.18 -12.22 3.30
C CYS A 19 -2.17 -11.27 2.65
N TYR A 20 -1.50 -11.71 1.57
CA TYR A 20 -0.56 -10.87 0.83
C TYR A 20 -1.27 -9.65 0.22
N SER A 21 -2.49 -9.84 -0.31
CA SER A 21 -3.25 -8.76 -0.96
C SER A 21 -3.52 -7.57 -0.05
N TYR A 22 -3.75 -7.81 1.25
CA TYR A 22 -3.91 -6.74 2.24
C TYR A 22 -2.64 -5.93 2.43
N SER A 23 -1.51 -6.61 2.62
CA SER A 23 -0.23 -5.95 2.85
C SER A 23 0.21 -5.16 1.62
N PHE A 24 0.06 -5.77 0.45
CA PHE A 24 0.33 -5.14 -0.84
C PHE A 24 -0.56 -3.91 -1.06
N ALA A 25 -1.88 -4.04 -0.92
CA ALA A 25 -2.81 -2.95 -1.17
C ALA A 25 -2.60 -1.78 -0.19
N ASN A 26 -2.37 -2.09 1.10
CA ASN A 26 -2.11 -1.06 2.11
C ASN A 26 -0.84 -0.26 1.78
N LEU A 27 0.25 -0.96 1.44
CA LEU A 27 1.51 -0.29 1.11
C LEU A 27 1.41 0.48 -0.22
N LEU A 28 0.68 -0.06 -1.20
CA LEU A 28 0.43 0.60 -2.47
C LEU A 28 -0.34 1.92 -2.28
N VAL A 29 -1.39 1.92 -1.47
CA VAL A 29 -2.18 3.13 -1.18
C VAL A 29 -1.34 4.18 -0.44
N LEU A 30 -0.48 3.76 0.49
CA LEU A 30 0.45 4.68 1.16
C LEU A 30 1.42 5.33 0.16
N ALA A 31 2.05 4.54 -0.70
CA ALA A 31 2.96 5.07 -1.72
C ALA A 31 2.24 6.02 -2.70
N LEU A 32 1.03 5.66 -3.16
CA LEU A 32 0.18 6.52 -3.98
C LEU A 32 -0.23 7.80 -3.25
N TYR A 33 -0.50 7.74 -1.95
CA TYR A 33 -0.77 8.92 -1.13
C TYR A 33 0.47 9.83 -1.00
N GLY A 34 1.66 9.24 -0.86
CA GLY A 34 2.93 9.97 -0.92
C GLY A 34 3.10 10.73 -2.24
N ARG A 35 2.80 10.08 -3.36
CA ARG A 35 2.74 10.70 -4.69
C ARG A 35 1.73 11.84 -4.76
N TYR A 36 0.51 11.63 -4.26
CA TYR A 36 -0.50 12.69 -4.18
C TYR A 36 -0.01 13.91 -3.40
N ARG A 37 0.67 13.73 -2.26
CA ARG A 37 1.23 14.84 -1.49
C ARG A 37 2.30 15.64 -2.25
N LYS A 38 3.00 15.01 -3.21
CA LYS A 38 4.02 15.66 -4.05
C LYS A 38 3.40 16.32 -5.30
N GLU A 39 2.48 15.63 -5.97
CA GLU A 39 1.90 16.04 -7.27
C GLU A 39 0.63 16.90 -7.13
N GLY A 40 -0.07 16.85 -6.00
CA GLY A 40 -1.29 17.59 -5.74
C GLY A 40 -2.44 17.23 -6.69
N GLU A 41 -3.15 18.22 -7.21
CA GLU A 41 -4.33 18.03 -8.07
C GLU A 41 -4.02 17.26 -9.37
N ALA A 42 -2.79 17.33 -9.88
CA ALA A 42 -2.37 16.63 -11.09
C ALA A 42 -2.41 15.09 -10.95
N PHE A 43 -2.37 14.57 -9.72
CA PHE A 43 -2.48 13.15 -9.42
C PHE A 43 -3.92 12.61 -9.60
N VAL A 44 -4.92 13.44 -9.29
CA VAL A 44 -6.34 13.04 -9.23
C VAL A 44 -6.85 12.39 -10.53
N PRO A 45 -6.65 12.98 -11.73
CA PRO A 45 -7.13 12.36 -12.96
C PRO A 45 -6.48 10.99 -13.24
N LYS A 46 -5.18 10.82 -12.95
CA LYS A 46 -4.47 9.54 -13.09
C LYS A 46 -5.08 8.46 -12.18
N TYR A 47 -5.40 8.84 -10.95
CA TYR A 47 -6.02 7.94 -9.97
C TYR A 47 -7.44 7.54 -10.35
N LEU A 48 -8.26 8.50 -10.81
CA LEU A 48 -9.58 8.19 -11.32
C LEU A 48 -9.53 7.28 -12.54
N ASP A 49 -8.55 7.45 -13.43
CA ASP A 49 -8.38 6.57 -14.59
C ASP A 49 -7.91 5.16 -14.22
N LEU A 50 -7.09 5.00 -13.17
CA LEU A 50 -6.78 3.70 -12.60
C LEU A 50 -8.04 3.02 -12.04
N LEU A 51 -8.86 3.74 -11.26
CA LEU A 51 -10.10 3.20 -10.69
C LEU A 51 -11.11 2.79 -11.78
N LYS A 52 -11.24 3.58 -12.84
CA LYS A 52 -12.10 3.27 -14.00
C LYS A 52 -11.67 2.00 -14.73
N ALA A 53 -10.37 1.66 -14.73
CA ALA A 53 -9.87 0.46 -15.39
C ALA A 53 -10.36 -0.82 -14.70
N GLY A 54 -10.63 -0.77 -13.39
CA GLY A 54 -11.08 -1.94 -12.63
C GLY A 54 -10.11 -3.12 -12.80
N GLY A 55 -10.65 -4.31 -13.06
CA GLY A 55 -9.87 -5.52 -13.33
C GLY A 55 -9.60 -5.79 -14.81
N SER A 56 -9.56 -4.75 -15.67
CA SER A 56 -9.31 -4.92 -17.11
C SER A 56 -7.91 -5.45 -17.43
N ASP A 57 -6.96 -5.29 -16.51
CA ASP A 57 -5.61 -5.80 -16.61
C ASP A 57 -5.03 -6.05 -15.21
N SER A 58 -3.80 -6.58 -15.15
CA SER A 58 -3.05 -6.77 -13.93
C SER A 58 -2.69 -5.43 -13.27
N ALA A 59 -2.74 -5.40 -11.92
CA ALA A 59 -2.38 -4.21 -11.15
C ALA A 59 -0.98 -3.65 -11.47
N PRO A 60 0.10 -4.46 -11.60
CA PRO A 60 1.42 -3.97 -12.00
C PRO A 60 1.40 -3.22 -13.34
N LYS A 61 0.69 -3.76 -14.33
CA LYS A 61 0.61 -3.15 -15.66
C LYS A 61 -0.16 -1.83 -15.62
N LEU A 62 -1.31 -1.79 -14.96
CA LEU A 62 -2.09 -0.55 -14.81
C LEU A 62 -1.31 0.53 -14.05
N LEU A 63 -0.58 0.16 -13.00
CA LEU A 63 0.26 1.10 -12.24
C LEU A 63 1.40 1.66 -13.10
N LYS A 64 2.06 0.80 -13.89
CA LYS A 64 3.11 1.22 -14.82
C LYS A 64 2.58 2.17 -15.89
N GLU A 65 1.45 1.85 -16.49
CA GLU A 65 0.87 2.65 -17.59
C GLU A 65 0.28 3.99 -17.11
N LYS A 66 -0.32 4.03 -15.92
CA LYS A 66 -1.04 5.22 -15.41
C LYS A 66 -0.18 6.13 -14.54
N PHE A 67 0.81 5.57 -13.85
CA PHE A 67 1.60 6.28 -12.85
C PHE A 67 3.11 6.18 -13.05
N GLU A 68 3.57 5.47 -14.08
CA GLU A 68 5.00 5.18 -14.28
C GLU A 68 5.62 4.52 -13.02
N ILE A 69 4.80 3.74 -12.31
CA ILE A 69 5.20 3.01 -11.11
C ILE A 69 5.62 1.61 -11.52
N ASP A 70 6.83 1.22 -11.13
CA ASP A 70 7.27 -0.15 -11.17
C ASP A 70 7.13 -0.77 -9.77
N VAL A 71 6.27 -1.77 -9.63
CA VAL A 71 6.05 -2.47 -8.36
C VAL A 71 7.16 -3.47 -8.04
N GLU A 72 8.03 -3.77 -9.00
CA GLU A 72 9.22 -4.59 -8.79
C GLU A 72 10.40 -3.75 -8.28
N ASP A 73 10.30 -2.41 -8.34
CA ASP A 73 11.32 -1.50 -7.81
C ASP A 73 11.16 -1.30 -6.30
N PRO A 74 12.14 -1.72 -5.47
CA PRO A 74 12.12 -1.48 -4.02
C PRO A 74 12.02 -0.01 -3.65
N ALA A 75 12.56 0.90 -4.47
CA ALA A 75 12.55 2.33 -4.18
C ALA A 75 11.12 2.89 -4.11
N PHE A 76 10.20 2.35 -4.91
CA PHE A 76 8.78 2.71 -4.82
C PHE A 76 8.18 2.38 -3.46
N TRP A 77 8.52 1.21 -2.90
CA TRP A 77 8.01 0.74 -1.62
C TRP A 77 8.61 1.50 -0.44
N GLU A 78 9.87 1.92 -0.54
CA GLU A 78 10.52 2.78 0.47
C GLU A 78 9.78 4.11 0.66
N GLU A 79 9.18 4.68 -0.39
CA GLU A 79 8.34 5.88 -0.24
C GLU A 79 7.11 5.61 0.64
N GLY A 80 6.43 4.48 0.44
CA GLY A 80 5.27 4.08 1.24
C GLY A 80 5.65 3.79 2.70
N VAL A 81 6.76 3.10 2.94
CA VAL A 81 7.28 2.82 4.29
C VAL A 81 7.72 4.13 4.97
N GLY A 82 8.26 5.10 4.23
CA GLY A 82 8.64 6.40 4.75
C GLY A 82 7.48 7.17 5.38
N ILE A 83 6.26 7.02 4.86
CA ILE A 83 5.06 7.63 5.48
C ILE A 83 4.79 6.98 6.84
N LEU A 84 4.82 5.65 6.95
CA LEU A 84 4.64 4.96 8.22
C LEU A 84 5.70 5.36 9.23
N ARG A 85 6.95 5.47 8.80
CA ARG A 85 8.05 5.97 9.63
C ARG A 85 7.73 7.35 10.21
N SER A 86 7.29 8.29 9.36
CA SER A 86 6.94 9.64 9.84
C SER A 86 5.77 9.64 10.83
N MET A 87 4.80 8.73 10.67
CA MET A 87 3.69 8.60 11.61
C MET A 87 4.15 8.05 12.97
N VAL A 88 5.09 7.10 12.97
CA VAL A 88 5.68 6.55 14.20
C VAL A 88 6.50 7.62 14.92
N GLU A 89 7.37 8.33 14.20
CA GLU A 89 8.19 9.42 14.76
C GLU A 89 7.32 10.51 15.40
N GLU A 90 6.23 10.89 14.75
CA GLU A 90 5.28 11.87 15.30
C GLU A 90 4.56 11.34 16.56
N ALA A 91 4.17 10.07 16.56
CA ALA A 91 3.54 9.44 17.72
C ALA A 91 4.51 9.38 18.93
N GLU A 92 5.78 9.04 18.71
CA GLU A 92 6.82 9.03 19.74
C GLU A 92 7.08 10.43 20.31
N ARG A 93 7.15 11.45 19.43
CA ARG A 93 7.30 12.85 19.84
C ARG A 93 6.16 13.29 20.75
N LEU A 94 4.92 13.09 20.33
CA LEU A 94 3.73 13.47 21.12
C LEU A 94 3.65 12.71 22.44
N ALA A 95 4.04 11.43 22.46
CA ALA A 95 4.07 10.64 23.70
C ALA A 95 5.10 11.16 24.71
N SER A 96 6.19 11.77 24.26
CA SER A 96 7.22 12.35 25.14
C SER A 96 6.85 13.71 25.75
N GLU A 97 5.78 14.34 25.24
CA GLU A 97 5.29 15.65 25.69
C GLU A 97 4.24 15.54 26.82
N ILE A 98 3.86 14.32 27.19
CA ILE A 98 2.90 13.98 28.26
C ILE A 98 3.66 13.45 29.48
#